data_AF-A0A1U7P1I0-F1
#
_entry.id   AF-A0A1U7P1I0-F1
#
_cell.length_a   1.000
_cell.length_b   1.000
_cell.length_c   1.000
_cell.angle_alpha   90.00
_cell.angle_beta   90.00
_cell.angle_gamma   90.00
#
_symmetry.space_group_name_H-M   'P 1'
#
loop_
_entity.id
_entity.type
_entity.pdbx_description
1 polymer ?
#
loop_
_entity_poly.entity_id
_entity_poly.type
_entity_poly.pdbx_seq_one_letter_code
_entity_poly.pdbx_strand_id
1 'polypeptide(L)'
;MERNDAVMPWVAIVCAAIMWILLLFLFNKETAPEPVTVDPAIVANISKEYPTIGKELYTSAGCIGCHGAQGQGIVGPALAGDAKILRDPVYVHSILVNGKGAMPAFGEKLKENEIYAVANYILNTWGNKEDALLTPATVAAGQNKIDPAVLKNRSRFVPEDIKLPEIFLATFIMVLLTYGLIGLYSVWAEGTELHPGIHKVRSTPIAMLSMVVTLGLVLLFSVLFARQMVIDYAGWGAKEPVMPNVTAEGFYAAMIILLLAVAIGLYKKFFMDGEVLVEDASGEFPW
;
A
#
# COMPACT_ATOMS: atom_id res chain seq x y z
N MET A 1 -35.21 26.78 13.49
CA MET A 1 -33.87 27.20 12.98
C MET A 1 -33.39 26.05 12.11
N GLU A 2 -33.18 26.24 10.81
CA GLU A 2 -32.63 25.18 9.95
C GLU A 2 -31.22 24.81 10.43
N ARG A 3 -30.94 23.50 10.49
CA ARG A 3 -29.66 23.00 10.99
C ARG A 3 -28.62 23.06 9.87
N ASN A 4 -27.57 23.85 10.07
CA ASN A 4 -26.57 24.15 9.03
C ASN A 4 -25.68 22.93 8.66
N ASP A 5 -25.74 21.88 9.47
CA ASP A 5 -25.07 20.58 9.28
C ASP A 5 -25.77 19.67 8.24
N ALA A 6 -26.98 20.02 7.76
CA ALA A 6 -27.66 19.32 6.66
C ALA A 6 -27.10 19.69 5.27
N VAL A 7 -26.43 20.85 5.14
CA VAL A 7 -25.77 21.29 3.89
C VAL A 7 -24.35 20.71 3.78
N MET A 8 -23.70 20.44 4.92
CA MET A 8 -22.36 19.87 4.99
C MET A 8 -22.15 18.49 4.31
N PRO A 9 -23.10 17.52 4.29
CA PRO A 9 -22.86 16.21 3.72
C PRO A 9 -22.72 16.28 2.19
N TRP A 10 -23.58 17.08 1.54
CA TRP A 10 -23.52 17.28 0.09
C TRP A 10 -22.26 18.04 -0.32
N VAL A 11 -21.91 19.11 0.41
CA VAL A 11 -20.69 19.87 0.17
C VAL A 11 -19.44 19.00 0.37
N ALA A 12 -19.39 18.18 1.42
CA ALA A 12 -18.27 17.27 1.67
C ALA A 12 -18.10 16.23 0.56
N ILE A 13 -19.19 15.63 0.07
CA ILE A 13 -19.15 14.65 -1.03
C ILE A 13 -18.70 15.31 -2.34
N VAL A 14 -19.21 16.49 -2.66
CA VAL A 14 -18.85 17.23 -3.88
C VAL A 14 -17.40 17.70 -3.82
N CYS A 15 -16.96 18.24 -2.68
CA CYS A 15 -15.57 18.62 -2.46
C CYS A 15 -14.64 17.39 -2.55
N ALA A 16 -15.03 16.24 -2.00
CA ALA A 16 -14.27 14.99 -2.12
C ALA A 16 -14.13 14.56 -3.59
N ALA A 17 -15.23 14.61 -4.35
CA ALA A 17 -15.23 14.24 -5.77
C ALA A 17 -14.39 15.21 -6.62
N ILE A 18 -14.51 16.52 -6.40
CA ILE A 18 -13.73 17.54 -7.11
C ILE A 18 -12.24 17.41 -6.77
N MET A 19 -11.90 17.23 -5.49
CA MET A 19 -10.52 17.00 -5.06
C MET A 19 -9.98 15.70 -5.63
N TRP A 20 -10.78 14.62 -5.70
CA TRP A 20 -10.38 13.38 -6.37
C TRP A 20 -10.00 13.63 -7.83
N ILE A 21 -10.84 14.33 -8.59
CA ILE A 21 -10.59 14.64 -10.01
C ILE A 21 -9.35 15.53 -10.16
N LEU A 22 -9.26 16.61 -9.40
CA LEU A 22 -8.12 17.54 -9.47
C LEU A 22 -6.80 16.83 -9.13
N LEU A 23 -6.78 16.00 -8.10
CA LEU A 23 -5.58 15.29 -7.67
C LEU A 23 -5.21 14.17 -8.64
N LEU A 24 -6.17 13.47 -9.26
CA LEU A 24 -5.87 12.55 -10.36
C LEU A 24 -5.15 13.27 -11.51
N PHE A 25 -5.62 14.46 -11.90
CA PHE A 25 -4.99 15.23 -12.98
C PHE A 25 -3.64 15.85 -12.58
N LEU A 26 -3.49 16.34 -11.35
CA LEU A 26 -2.23 16.91 -10.84
C LEU A 26 -1.15 15.83 -10.70
N PHE A 27 -1.47 14.69 -10.07
CA PHE A 27 -0.51 13.63 -9.79
C PHE A 27 -0.25 12.70 -10.99
N ASN A 28 -1.09 12.69 -12.02
CA ASN A 28 -0.76 12.04 -13.29
C ASN A 28 0.53 12.60 -13.93
N LYS A 29 0.88 13.87 -13.62
CA LYS A 29 2.11 14.51 -14.11
C LYS A 29 3.33 14.19 -13.24
N GLU A 30 3.17 14.01 -11.93
CA GLU A 30 4.26 13.66 -11.00
C GLU A 30 4.55 12.15 -10.92
N THR A 31 3.67 11.31 -11.46
CA THR A 31 3.87 9.85 -11.53
C THR A 31 4.63 9.40 -12.77
N ALA A 32 4.89 10.30 -13.73
CA ALA A 32 5.81 10.07 -14.81
C ALA A 32 7.23 10.03 -14.23
N PRO A 33 7.99 8.91 -14.38
CA PRO A 33 9.37 8.87 -13.91
C PRO A 33 10.14 10.02 -14.57
N GLU A 34 10.84 10.82 -13.78
CA GLU A 34 11.73 11.83 -14.34
C GLU A 34 12.72 11.11 -15.27
N PRO A 35 12.85 11.55 -16.53
CA PRO A 35 13.84 10.96 -17.42
C PRO A 35 15.21 11.26 -16.83
N VAL A 36 15.87 10.23 -16.32
CA VAL A 36 17.27 10.32 -15.89
C VAL A 36 18.07 10.77 -17.09
N THR A 37 18.49 12.03 -17.09
CA THR A 37 19.33 12.59 -18.15
C THR A 37 20.70 11.93 -18.03
N VAL A 38 20.95 10.96 -18.90
CA VAL A 38 22.25 10.30 -18.97
C VAL A 38 23.15 11.14 -19.84
N ASP A 39 24.34 11.46 -19.35
CA ASP A 39 25.39 11.97 -20.21
C ASP A 39 25.75 10.87 -21.24
N PRO A 40 25.55 11.10 -22.55
CA PRO A 40 25.87 10.12 -23.59
C PRO A 40 27.33 9.66 -23.55
N ALA A 41 28.24 10.46 -22.99
CA ALA A 41 29.65 10.11 -22.83
C ALA A 41 29.86 8.92 -21.88
N ILE A 42 29.04 8.80 -20.81
CA ILE A 42 29.16 7.72 -19.84
C ILE A 42 28.73 6.38 -20.46
N VAL A 43 27.63 6.37 -21.22
CA VAL A 43 27.15 5.18 -21.93
C VAL A 43 28.14 4.74 -23.01
N ALA A 44 28.71 5.69 -23.74
CA ALA A 44 29.73 5.41 -24.76
C ALA A 44 31.01 4.80 -24.15
N ASN A 45 31.44 5.28 -22.98
CA ASN A 45 32.58 4.70 -22.27
C ASN A 45 32.29 3.27 -21.80
N ILE A 46 31.14 3.02 -21.18
CA ILE A 46 30.75 1.67 -20.74
C ILE A 46 30.71 0.70 -21.92
N SER A 47 30.11 1.08 -23.05
CA SER A 47 30.05 0.24 -24.25
C SER A 47 31.42 -0.12 -24.82
N LYS A 48 32.41 0.74 -24.65
CA LYS A 48 33.78 0.53 -25.14
C LYS A 48 34.62 -0.28 -24.15
N GLU A 49 34.39 -0.09 -22.86
CA GLU A 49 35.20 -0.64 -21.78
C GLU A 49 34.77 -2.05 -21.34
N TYR A 50 33.47 -2.38 -21.38
CA TYR A 50 32.98 -3.66 -20.84
C TYR A 50 33.61 -4.92 -21.45
N PRO A 51 33.94 -5.03 -22.76
CA PRO A 51 34.45 -6.27 -23.32
C PRO A 51 35.88 -6.59 -22.86
N THR A 52 36.67 -5.56 -22.57
CA THR A 52 38.10 -5.67 -22.22
C THR A 52 38.29 -5.51 -20.71
N ILE A 53 37.88 -4.37 -20.15
CA ILE A 53 38.01 -4.07 -18.72
C ILE A 53 37.12 -5.00 -17.90
N GLY A 54 35.90 -5.27 -18.35
CA GLY A 54 35.00 -6.20 -17.64
C GLY A 54 35.56 -7.62 -17.55
N LYS A 55 36.21 -8.11 -18.62
CA LYS A 55 36.88 -9.41 -18.63
C LYS A 55 38.12 -9.43 -17.74
N GLU A 56 38.93 -8.38 -17.79
CA GLU A 56 40.12 -8.25 -16.97
C GLU A 56 39.75 -8.27 -15.49
N LEU A 57 38.78 -7.45 -15.09
CA LEU A 57 38.28 -7.38 -13.73
C LEU A 57 37.62 -8.68 -13.26
N TYR A 58 36.87 -9.37 -14.13
CA TYR A 58 36.36 -10.71 -13.80
C TYR A 58 37.47 -11.69 -13.41
N THR A 59 38.66 -11.52 -14.00
CA THR A 59 39.82 -12.36 -13.72
C THR A 59 40.59 -11.85 -12.49
N SER A 60 40.89 -10.56 -12.43
CA SER A 60 41.76 -9.95 -11.42
C SER A 60 41.08 -9.70 -10.07
N ALA A 61 39.76 -9.46 -10.06
CA ALA A 61 38.98 -9.27 -8.83
C ALA A 61 38.58 -10.59 -8.15
N GLY A 62 39.04 -11.74 -8.66
CA GLY A 62 38.82 -13.06 -8.06
C GLY A 62 37.47 -13.70 -8.36
N CYS A 63 36.64 -13.12 -9.24
CA CYS A 63 35.34 -13.69 -9.62
C CYS A 63 35.50 -15.11 -10.21
N ILE A 64 36.55 -15.30 -11.03
CA ILE A 64 36.94 -16.58 -11.61
C ILE A 64 37.15 -17.70 -10.59
N GLY A 65 37.61 -17.38 -9.37
CA GLY A 65 37.90 -18.37 -8.34
C GLY A 65 36.64 -19.09 -7.84
N CYS A 66 35.51 -18.40 -7.80
CA CYS A 66 34.23 -18.96 -7.35
C CYS A 66 33.31 -19.34 -8.51
N HIS A 67 33.27 -18.52 -9.57
CA HIS A 67 32.33 -18.67 -10.69
C HIS A 67 32.94 -19.38 -11.92
N GLY A 68 34.24 -19.64 -11.92
CA GLY A 68 34.93 -20.34 -13.01
C GLY A 68 35.27 -19.47 -14.21
N ALA A 69 36.20 -19.93 -15.04
CA ALA A 69 36.73 -19.17 -16.18
C ALA A 69 35.71 -18.96 -17.30
N GLN A 70 34.74 -19.85 -17.42
CA GLN A 70 33.64 -19.79 -18.36
C GLN A 70 32.29 -19.49 -17.69
N GLY A 71 32.30 -18.98 -16.45
CA GLY A 71 31.07 -18.73 -15.70
C GLY A 71 30.29 -20.00 -15.37
N GLN A 72 30.92 -21.18 -15.41
CA GLN A 72 30.26 -22.47 -15.19
C GLN A 72 29.83 -22.72 -13.73
N GLY A 73 30.32 -21.90 -12.79
CA GLY A 73 30.16 -22.12 -11.35
C GLY A 73 31.14 -23.19 -10.84
N ILE A 74 31.79 -22.91 -9.71
CA ILE A 74 32.64 -23.88 -8.99
C ILE A 74 32.12 -24.00 -7.55
N VAL A 75 32.32 -22.93 -6.78
CA VAL A 75 31.77 -22.78 -5.42
C VAL A 75 30.64 -21.76 -5.41
N GLY A 76 30.73 -20.74 -6.28
CA GLY A 76 29.64 -19.82 -6.58
C GLY A 76 28.71 -20.37 -7.67
N PRO A 77 27.51 -19.80 -7.80
CA PRO A 77 26.54 -20.21 -8.82
C PRO A 77 27.09 -20.03 -10.24
N ALA A 78 26.56 -20.82 -11.19
CA ALA A 78 26.84 -20.64 -12.61
C ALA A 78 26.28 -19.30 -13.09
N LEU A 79 27.09 -18.57 -13.83
CA LEU A 79 26.73 -17.31 -14.51
C LEU A 79 26.42 -17.54 -16.00
N ALA A 80 26.97 -18.60 -16.59
CA ALA A 80 26.75 -18.93 -18.00
C ALA A 80 25.32 -19.43 -18.23
N GLY A 81 24.58 -18.77 -19.11
CA GLY A 81 23.22 -19.14 -19.50
C GLY A 81 22.19 -19.07 -18.38
N ASP A 82 22.45 -18.31 -17.31
CA ASP A 82 21.51 -18.21 -16.18
C ASP A 82 20.33 -17.29 -16.54
N ALA A 83 19.15 -17.89 -16.68
CA ALA A 83 17.92 -17.16 -16.98
C ALA A 83 17.52 -16.16 -15.88
N LYS A 84 18.00 -16.30 -14.65
CA LYS A 84 17.70 -15.38 -13.54
C LYS A 84 18.40 -14.04 -13.71
N ILE A 85 19.67 -14.05 -14.13
CA ILE A 85 20.44 -12.81 -14.32
C ILE A 85 19.96 -12.04 -15.55
N LEU A 86 19.46 -12.73 -16.58
CA LEU A 86 18.89 -12.11 -17.78
C LEU A 86 17.47 -11.56 -17.54
N ARG A 87 16.70 -12.16 -16.61
CA ARG A 87 15.38 -11.63 -16.23
C ARG A 87 15.47 -10.34 -15.43
N ASP A 88 16.56 -10.16 -14.69
CA ASP A 88 16.81 -8.95 -13.91
C ASP A 88 18.29 -8.56 -13.97
N PRO A 89 18.71 -7.79 -15.00
CA PRO A 89 20.08 -7.32 -15.14
C PRO A 89 20.54 -6.40 -13.99
N VAL A 90 19.60 -5.68 -13.37
CA VAL A 90 19.88 -4.78 -12.24
C VAL A 90 20.26 -5.60 -11.00
N TYR A 91 19.70 -6.81 -10.88
CA TYR A 91 20.09 -7.76 -9.84
C TYR A 91 21.60 -8.02 -9.84
N VAL A 92 22.23 -8.20 -11.01
CA VAL A 92 23.68 -8.46 -11.11
C VAL A 92 24.49 -7.29 -10.53
N HIS A 93 24.14 -6.05 -10.88
CA HIS A 93 24.81 -4.86 -10.33
C HIS A 93 24.62 -4.76 -8.81
N SER A 94 23.41 -5.00 -8.31
CA SER A 94 23.13 -4.95 -6.87
C SER A 94 23.97 -5.95 -6.06
N ILE A 95 24.19 -7.15 -6.61
CA ILE A 95 25.00 -8.21 -5.99
C ILE A 95 26.49 -7.88 -6.05
N LEU A 96 26.97 -7.25 -7.12
CA LEU A 96 28.35 -6.76 -7.20
C LEU A 96 28.60 -5.66 -6.16
N VAL A 97 27.68 -4.71 -6.01
CA VAL A 97 27.83 -3.61 -5.05
C VAL A 97 27.77 -4.13 -3.61
N ASN A 98 26.74 -4.89 -3.26
CA ASN A 98 26.42 -5.25 -1.86
C ASN A 98 26.94 -6.64 -1.42
N GLY A 99 27.31 -7.50 -2.35
CA GLY A 99 27.59 -8.91 -2.07
C GLY A 99 26.33 -9.72 -1.78
N LYS A 100 26.48 -11.05 -1.62
CA LYS A 100 25.40 -11.95 -1.20
C LYS A 100 25.96 -13.25 -0.62
N GLY A 101 25.56 -13.55 0.63
CA GLY A 101 26.01 -14.76 1.32
C GLY A 101 27.53 -14.77 1.48
N ALA A 102 28.20 -15.77 0.89
CA ALA A 102 29.66 -15.87 0.90
C ALA A 102 30.36 -14.98 -0.15
N MET A 103 29.62 -14.38 -1.09
CA MET A 103 30.19 -13.45 -2.07
C MET A 103 30.41 -12.07 -1.43
N PRO A 104 31.65 -11.54 -1.41
CA PRO A 104 31.96 -10.25 -0.80
C PRO A 104 31.35 -9.09 -1.61
N ALA A 105 31.16 -7.95 -0.94
CA ALA A 105 30.81 -6.68 -1.59
C ALA A 105 32.01 -6.09 -2.35
N PHE A 106 31.76 -5.56 -3.55
CA PHE A 106 32.75 -4.88 -4.38
C PHE A 106 32.48 -3.39 -4.56
N GLY A 107 31.37 -2.85 -4.03
CA GLY A 107 31.02 -1.43 -4.15
C GLY A 107 32.08 -0.45 -3.65
N GLU A 108 32.84 -0.84 -2.61
CA GLU A 108 33.95 -0.03 -2.09
C GLU A 108 35.32 -0.39 -2.70
N LYS A 109 35.40 -1.50 -3.46
CA LYS A 109 36.65 -2.04 -4.00
C LYS A 109 36.85 -1.71 -5.48
N LEU A 110 35.77 -1.55 -6.22
CA LEU A 110 35.74 -1.23 -7.64
C LEU A 110 35.10 0.14 -7.82
N LYS A 111 35.55 0.88 -8.83
CA LYS A 111 34.90 2.12 -9.24
C LYS A 111 33.55 1.83 -9.90
N GLU A 112 32.65 2.80 -9.87
CA GLU A 112 31.30 2.64 -10.42
C GLU A 112 31.32 2.19 -11.91
N ASN A 113 32.20 2.76 -12.73
CA ASN A 113 32.37 2.35 -14.14
C ASN A 113 32.89 0.92 -14.29
N GLU A 114 33.80 0.49 -13.41
CA GLU A 114 34.36 -0.86 -13.37
C GLU A 114 33.29 -1.90 -13.00
N ILE A 115 32.37 -1.55 -12.10
CA ILE A 115 31.22 -2.39 -11.74
C ILE A 115 30.29 -2.59 -12.94
N TYR A 116 29.96 -1.52 -13.69
CA TYR A 116 29.18 -1.64 -14.93
C TYR A 116 29.91 -2.45 -16.00
N ALA A 117 31.23 -2.31 -16.12
CA ALA A 117 32.02 -3.07 -17.07
C ALA A 117 31.96 -4.58 -16.77
N VAL A 118 32.12 -4.98 -15.51
CA VAL A 118 32.02 -6.39 -15.08
C VAL A 118 30.59 -6.92 -15.23
N ALA A 119 29.58 -6.15 -14.81
CA ALA A 119 28.18 -6.55 -14.93
C ALA A 119 27.79 -6.80 -16.40
N ASN A 120 28.12 -5.87 -17.30
CA ASN A 120 27.85 -6.01 -18.73
C ASN A 120 28.64 -7.16 -19.36
N TYR A 121 29.87 -7.40 -18.91
CA TYR A 121 30.64 -8.56 -19.36
C TYR A 121 29.92 -9.87 -19.01
N ILE A 122 29.43 -10.02 -17.77
CA ILE A 122 28.68 -11.22 -17.34
C ILE A 122 27.39 -11.38 -18.16
N LEU A 123 26.64 -10.30 -18.36
CA LEU A 123 25.35 -10.29 -19.06
C LEU A 123 25.47 -10.54 -20.59
N ASN A 124 26.66 -10.40 -21.16
CA ASN A 124 26.89 -10.52 -22.60
C ASN A 124 27.93 -11.61 -22.97
N THR A 125 28.29 -12.48 -22.03
CA THR A 125 29.26 -13.57 -22.25
C THR A 125 28.65 -14.94 -21.93
N TRP A 126 29.24 -16.00 -22.48
CA TRP A 126 28.89 -17.41 -22.20
C TRP A 126 27.42 -17.78 -22.50
N GLY A 127 26.89 -17.25 -23.60
CA GLY A 127 25.52 -17.52 -24.02
C GLY A 127 24.48 -16.58 -23.39
N ASN A 128 24.90 -15.71 -22.46
CA ASN A 128 24.08 -14.58 -22.03
C ASN A 128 24.07 -13.52 -23.13
N LYS A 129 22.89 -12.97 -23.39
CA LYS A 129 22.71 -11.89 -24.35
C LYS A 129 21.65 -10.94 -23.81
N GLU A 130 22.12 -9.82 -23.28
CA GLU A 130 21.24 -8.74 -22.88
C GLU A 130 21.05 -7.77 -24.05
N ASP A 131 19.81 -7.41 -24.36
CA ASP A 131 19.51 -6.57 -25.53
C ASP A 131 19.96 -5.11 -25.32
N ALA A 132 20.08 -4.66 -24.06
CA ALA A 132 20.52 -3.32 -23.70
C ALA A 132 21.64 -3.35 -22.66
N LEU A 133 22.68 -2.52 -22.87
CA LEU A 133 23.75 -2.40 -21.89
C LEU A 133 23.22 -1.83 -20.58
N LEU A 134 23.69 -2.40 -19.47
CA LEU A 134 23.46 -1.89 -18.14
C LEU A 134 24.23 -0.58 -17.95
N THR A 135 23.51 0.49 -17.67
CA THR A 135 23.98 1.86 -17.43
C THR A 135 23.47 2.38 -16.08
N PRO A 136 24.06 3.46 -15.54
CA PRO A 136 23.53 4.13 -14.34
C PRO A 136 22.04 4.45 -14.41
N ALA A 137 21.52 4.83 -15.59
CA ALA A 137 20.09 5.06 -15.77
C ALA A 137 19.25 3.79 -15.69
N THR A 138 19.69 2.68 -16.30
CA THR A 138 18.96 1.41 -16.19
C THR A 138 18.98 0.87 -14.76
N VAL A 139 20.07 1.09 -14.02
CA VAL A 139 20.15 0.74 -12.60
C VAL A 139 19.28 1.67 -11.77
N ALA A 140 19.30 2.99 -11.97
CA ALA A 140 18.40 3.90 -11.26
C ALA A 140 16.92 3.61 -11.56
N ALA A 141 16.58 3.29 -12.81
CA ALA A 141 15.23 2.89 -13.21
C ALA A 141 14.83 1.52 -12.63
N GLY A 142 15.79 0.59 -12.51
CA GLY A 142 15.58 -0.74 -11.94
C GLY A 142 15.63 -0.80 -10.41
N GLN A 143 16.39 0.06 -9.74
CA GLN A 143 16.47 0.20 -8.28
C GLN A 143 15.15 0.71 -7.67
N ASN A 144 14.34 1.40 -8.48
CA ASN A 144 12.96 1.75 -8.12
C ASN A 144 12.01 0.53 -8.15
N LYS A 145 12.45 -0.64 -8.63
CA LYS A 145 11.83 -1.94 -8.34
C LYS A 145 12.42 -2.46 -7.03
N ILE A 146 11.91 -1.91 -5.93
CA ILE A 146 12.43 -2.14 -4.57
C ILE A 146 12.33 -3.63 -4.22
N ASP A 147 13.40 -4.18 -3.63
CA ASP A 147 13.46 -5.54 -3.06
C ASP A 147 12.37 -5.73 -1.98
N PRO A 148 11.55 -6.80 -2.04
CA PRO A 148 10.51 -7.07 -1.04
C PRO A 148 11.04 -7.16 0.40
N ALA A 149 12.34 -7.34 0.62
CA ALA A 149 12.96 -7.28 1.95
C ALA A 149 13.02 -5.86 2.56
N VAL A 150 13.11 -4.81 1.73
CA VAL A 150 13.12 -3.40 2.19
C VAL A 150 11.69 -2.89 2.46
N LEU A 151 10.68 -3.53 1.87
CA LEU A 151 9.26 -3.25 2.10
C LEU A 151 8.72 -3.81 3.43
N LYS A 152 9.52 -4.55 4.22
CA LYS A 152 9.08 -5.13 5.50
C LYS A 152 8.67 -4.13 6.58
N ASN A 153 8.90 -2.83 6.36
CA ASN A 153 8.45 -1.75 7.25
C ASN A 153 7.43 -0.79 6.60
N ARG A 154 6.92 -1.11 5.40
CA ARG A 154 5.60 -0.60 5.00
C ARG A 154 4.58 -1.53 5.64
N SER A 155 3.57 -0.96 6.28
CA SER A 155 2.56 -1.74 7.01
C SER A 155 2.00 -2.86 6.13
N ARG A 156 1.75 -4.04 6.72
CA ARG A 156 1.16 -5.26 6.12
C ARG A 156 -0.06 -5.03 5.20
N PHE A 157 -0.61 -3.82 5.19
CA PHE A 157 -1.87 -3.43 4.59
C PHE A 157 -1.73 -2.50 3.37
N VAL A 158 -0.52 -2.12 2.96
CA VAL A 158 -0.31 -1.27 1.78
C VAL A 158 0.29 -2.11 0.64
N PRO A 159 -0.48 -2.38 -0.44
CA PRO A 159 0.03 -3.03 -1.65
C PRO A 159 1.28 -2.35 -2.22
N GLU A 160 2.20 -3.14 -2.78
CA GLU A 160 3.53 -2.71 -3.22
C GLU A 160 3.49 -1.70 -4.40
N ASP A 161 2.36 -1.63 -5.09
CA ASP A 161 2.07 -0.79 -6.24
C ASP A 161 1.55 0.62 -5.87
N ILE A 162 1.17 0.87 -4.61
CA ILE A 162 0.59 2.17 -4.21
C ILE A 162 1.67 3.20 -3.88
N LYS A 163 1.66 4.31 -4.61
CA LYS A 163 2.59 5.44 -4.42
C LYS A 163 2.17 6.34 -3.25
N LEU A 164 3.13 7.06 -2.64
CA LEU A 164 2.86 7.94 -1.49
C LEU A 164 1.73 8.97 -1.71
N PRO A 165 1.60 9.61 -2.89
CA PRO A 165 0.48 10.51 -3.18
C PRO A 165 -0.88 9.80 -3.20
N GLU A 166 -0.92 8.55 -3.65
CA GLU A 166 -2.14 7.72 -3.68
C GLU A 166 -2.58 7.33 -2.26
N ILE A 167 -1.63 7.08 -1.36
CA ILE A 167 -1.90 6.85 0.06
C ILE A 167 -2.52 8.11 0.69
N PHE A 168 -1.96 9.28 0.41
CA PHE A 168 -2.48 10.55 0.93
C PHE A 168 -3.88 10.83 0.41
N LEU A 169 -4.10 10.66 -0.89
CA LEU A 169 -5.40 10.79 -1.52
C LEU A 169 -6.40 9.84 -0.85
N ALA A 170 -6.12 8.53 -0.83
CA ALA A 170 -6.99 7.52 -0.23
C ALA A 170 -7.36 7.87 1.23
N THR A 171 -6.39 8.32 2.02
CA THR A 171 -6.63 8.74 3.41
C THR A 171 -7.56 9.94 3.50
N PHE A 172 -7.34 10.96 2.66
CA PHE A 172 -8.18 12.16 2.63
C PHE A 172 -9.63 11.86 2.20
N ILE A 173 -9.80 10.97 1.22
CA ILE A 173 -11.13 10.50 0.79
C ILE A 173 -11.81 9.72 1.89
N MET A 174 -11.09 8.82 2.58
CA MET A 174 -11.63 8.08 3.71
C MET A 174 -12.13 9.02 4.81
N VAL A 175 -11.40 10.10 5.10
CA VAL A 175 -11.83 11.14 6.06
C VAL A 175 -13.12 11.80 5.56
N LEU A 176 -13.15 12.34 4.34
CA LEU A 176 -14.33 13.04 3.82
C LEU A 176 -15.56 12.14 3.72
N LEU A 177 -15.38 10.89 3.30
CA LEU A 177 -16.46 9.90 3.23
C LEU A 177 -16.99 9.59 4.63
N THR A 178 -16.10 9.46 5.63
CA THR A 178 -16.49 9.26 7.03
C THR A 178 -17.31 10.45 7.54
N TYR A 179 -16.86 11.69 7.32
CA TYR A 179 -17.61 12.89 7.71
C TYR A 179 -18.95 13.02 6.96
N GLY A 180 -18.98 12.66 5.67
CA GLY A 180 -20.20 12.64 4.87
C GLY A 180 -21.23 11.62 5.39
N LEU A 181 -20.79 10.41 5.75
CA LEU A 181 -21.65 9.39 6.36
C LEU A 181 -22.15 9.81 7.73
N ILE A 182 -21.31 10.43 8.56
CA ILE A 182 -21.72 10.98 9.86
C ILE A 182 -22.80 12.05 9.67
N GLY A 183 -22.61 12.95 8.70
CA GLY A 183 -23.60 13.99 8.38
C GLY A 183 -24.92 13.40 7.89
N LEU A 184 -24.89 12.44 6.97
CA LEU A 184 -26.09 11.77 6.47
C LEU A 184 -26.82 11.01 7.59
N TYR A 185 -26.07 10.35 8.47
CA TYR A 185 -26.61 9.67 9.64
C TYR A 185 -27.26 10.67 10.61
N SER A 186 -26.63 11.81 10.87
CA SER A 186 -27.18 12.87 11.72
C SER A 186 -28.50 13.41 11.16
N VAL A 187 -28.56 13.68 9.85
CA VAL A 187 -29.79 14.13 9.17
C VAL A 187 -30.88 13.05 9.25
N TRP A 188 -30.54 11.79 9.02
CA TRP A 188 -31.51 10.70 9.13
C TRP A 188 -32.02 10.51 10.57
N ALA A 189 -31.14 10.62 11.58
CA ALA A 189 -31.49 10.38 12.97
C ALA A 189 -32.31 11.52 13.58
N GLU A 190 -31.94 12.77 13.28
CA GLU A 190 -32.42 13.96 14.01
C GLU A 190 -33.21 14.93 13.12
N GLY A 191 -33.21 14.76 11.80
CA GLY A 191 -33.91 15.63 10.85
C GLY A 191 -33.09 16.87 10.43
N THR A 192 -33.71 17.75 9.65
CA THR A 192 -33.09 19.01 9.16
C THR A 192 -33.44 20.22 10.04
N GLU A 193 -34.49 20.11 10.86
CA GLU A 193 -34.99 21.18 11.70
C GLU A 193 -35.02 20.74 13.16
N LEU A 194 -34.59 21.64 14.05
CA LEU A 194 -34.70 21.45 15.49
C LEU A 194 -36.13 21.75 15.92
N HIS A 195 -36.80 20.75 16.48
CA HIS A 195 -38.09 20.90 17.13
C HIS A 195 -37.86 21.05 18.64
N PRO A 196 -38.09 22.21 19.25
CA PRO A 196 -37.89 22.40 20.70
C PRO A 196 -38.91 21.59 21.51
N GLY A 197 -38.52 21.12 22.69
CA GLY A 197 -39.39 20.41 23.63
C GLY A 197 -39.12 18.91 23.77
N ILE A 198 -39.98 18.23 24.53
CA ILE A 198 -39.88 16.80 24.84
C ILE A 198 -40.58 15.99 23.74
N HIS A 199 -39.81 15.17 23.03
CA HIS A 199 -40.29 14.27 22.00
C HIS A 199 -40.33 12.86 22.56
N LYS A 200 -41.53 12.41 22.93
CA LYS A 200 -41.73 11.02 23.36
C LYS A 200 -41.83 10.10 22.16
N VAL A 201 -41.03 9.05 22.15
CA VAL A 201 -40.99 8.11 21.04
C VAL A 201 -41.79 6.86 21.39
N ARG A 202 -42.64 6.41 20.48
CA ARG A 202 -43.35 5.14 20.59
C ARG A 202 -42.87 4.21 19.49
N SER A 203 -42.16 3.15 19.88
CA SER A 203 -41.64 2.17 18.94
C SER A 203 -42.77 1.44 18.22
N THR A 204 -42.60 1.24 16.92
CA THR A 204 -43.52 0.46 16.10
C THR A 204 -43.06 -1.01 16.06
N PRO A 205 -43.95 -1.97 15.74
CA PRO A 205 -43.54 -3.36 15.54
C PRO A 205 -42.42 -3.52 14.49
N ILE A 206 -42.42 -2.67 13.45
CA ILE A 206 -41.38 -2.64 12.43
C ILE A 206 -40.04 -2.17 13.03
N ALA A 207 -40.03 -1.12 13.84
CA ALA A 207 -38.81 -0.66 14.51
C ALA A 207 -38.23 -1.72 15.46
N MET A 208 -39.10 -2.43 16.19
CA MET A 208 -38.70 -3.55 17.04
C MET A 208 -38.10 -4.70 16.23
N LEU A 209 -38.75 -5.10 15.12
CA LEU A 209 -38.24 -6.14 14.23
C LEU A 209 -36.87 -5.74 13.65
N SER A 210 -36.73 -4.50 13.18
CA SER A 210 -35.45 -3.99 12.66
C SER A 210 -34.35 -4.06 13.71
N MET A 211 -34.61 -3.65 14.95
CA MET A 211 -33.64 -3.74 16.04
C MET A 211 -33.22 -5.20 16.31
N VAL A 212 -34.18 -6.11 16.43
CA VAL A 212 -33.91 -7.54 16.69
C VAL A 212 -33.09 -8.16 15.56
N VAL A 213 -33.43 -7.86 14.30
CA VAL A 213 -32.68 -8.34 13.13
C VAL A 213 -31.25 -7.79 13.13
N THR A 214 -31.07 -6.48 13.39
CA THR A 214 -29.74 -5.88 13.46
C THR A 214 -28.88 -6.53 14.55
N LEU A 215 -29.41 -6.73 15.76
CA LEU A 215 -28.69 -7.39 16.85
C LEU A 215 -28.41 -8.87 16.54
N GLY A 216 -29.34 -9.56 15.89
CA GLY A 216 -29.13 -10.93 15.40
C GLY A 216 -27.99 -11.03 14.39
N LEU A 217 -27.89 -10.06 13.47
CA LEU A 217 -26.79 -9.98 12.53
C LEU A 217 -25.45 -9.66 13.21
N VAL A 218 -25.43 -8.77 14.22
CA VAL A 218 -24.22 -8.51 15.03
C VAL A 218 -23.71 -9.82 15.65
N LEU A 219 -24.61 -10.60 16.25
CA LEU A 219 -24.26 -11.89 16.85
C LEU A 219 -23.74 -12.87 15.79
N LEU A 220 -24.43 -12.98 14.64
CA LEU A 220 -24.00 -13.84 13.53
C LEU A 220 -22.57 -13.52 13.08
N PHE A 221 -22.28 -12.25 12.78
CA PHE A 221 -20.94 -11.85 12.33
C PHE A 221 -19.89 -11.97 13.43
N SER A 222 -20.25 -11.80 14.70
CA SER A 222 -19.35 -12.05 15.83
C SER A 222 -18.96 -13.51 15.93
N VAL A 223 -19.92 -14.43 15.73
CA VAL A 223 -19.65 -15.88 15.68
C VAL A 223 -18.78 -16.25 14.49
N LEU A 224 -19.04 -15.68 13.31
CA LEU A 224 -18.22 -15.90 12.11
C LEU A 224 -16.78 -15.40 12.30
N PHE A 225 -16.60 -14.21 12.89
CA PHE A 225 -15.30 -13.65 13.21
C PHE A 225 -14.53 -14.52 14.21
N ALA A 226 -15.16 -14.91 15.31
CA ALA A 226 -14.54 -15.79 16.31
C ALA A 226 -14.16 -17.15 15.71
N ARG A 227 -15.05 -17.73 14.89
CA ARG A 227 -14.78 -18.98 14.18
C ARG A 227 -13.58 -18.84 13.24
N GLN A 228 -13.50 -17.75 12.48
CA GLN A 228 -12.39 -17.46 11.58
C GLN A 228 -11.08 -17.36 12.37
N MET A 229 -11.05 -16.58 13.46
CA MET A 229 -9.87 -16.44 14.32
C MET A 229 -9.39 -17.77 14.92
N VAL A 230 -10.31 -18.65 15.33
CA VAL A 230 -9.95 -19.99 15.83
C VAL A 230 -9.32 -20.84 14.72
N ILE A 231 -9.84 -20.78 13.49
CA ILE A 231 -9.27 -21.49 12.34
C ILE A 231 -7.86 -20.96 12.04
N ASP A 232 -7.68 -19.64 12.00
CA ASP A 232 -6.40 -19.01 11.70
C ASP A 232 -5.36 -19.34 12.78
N TYR A 233 -5.75 -19.29 14.06
CA TYR A 233 -4.90 -19.68 15.18
C TYR A 233 -4.49 -21.16 15.11
N ALA A 234 -5.42 -22.06 14.80
CA ALA A 234 -5.12 -23.48 14.62
C ALA A 234 -4.19 -23.71 13.41
N GLY A 235 -4.34 -22.93 12.34
CA GLY A 235 -3.48 -22.95 11.15
C GLY A 235 -2.03 -22.56 11.41
N TRP A 236 -1.78 -21.68 12.39
CA TRP A 236 -0.41 -21.32 12.79
C TRP A 236 0.33 -22.44 13.53
N GLY A 237 -0.40 -23.32 14.22
CA GLY A 237 0.15 -24.48 14.93
C GLY A 237 0.28 -25.75 14.08
N ALA A 238 -0.13 -25.72 12.81
CA ALA A 238 -0.13 -26.88 11.93
C ALA A 238 1.29 -27.19 11.38
N LYS A 239 1.50 -28.45 10.97
CA LYS A 239 2.77 -28.89 10.35
C LYS A 239 3.08 -28.14 9.06
N GLU A 240 2.04 -27.75 8.32
CA GLU A 240 2.11 -26.83 7.20
C GLU A 240 1.36 -25.55 7.60
N PRO A 241 2.07 -24.42 7.82
CA PRO A 241 1.44 -23.18 8.23
C PRO A 241 0.47 -22.68 7.16
N VAL A 242 -0.80 -22.54 7.53
CA VAL A 242 -1.80 -21.92 6.66
C VAL A 242 -1.83 -20.41 6.94
N MET A 243 -1.74 -19.61 5.89
CA MET A 243 -1.79 -18.15 6.00
C MET A 243 -3.21 -17.71 6.44
N PRO A 244 -3.31 -16.75 7.38
CA PRO A 244 -4.60 -16.29 7.89
C PRO A 244 -5.43 -15.60 6.81
N ASN A 245 -6.74 -15.81 6.81
CA ASN A 245 -7.66 -15.14 5.86
C ASN A 245 -8.05 -13.74 6.35
N VAL A 246 -7.09 -12.82 6.25
CA VAL A 246 -7.23 -11.41 6.65
C VAL A 246 -8.41 -10.68 6.01
N THR A 247 -8.80 -11.07 4.80
CA THR A 247 -9.92 -10.46 4.09
C THR A 247 -11.24 -10.81 4.77
N ALA A 248 -11.43 -12.08 5.15
CA ALA A 248 -12.62 -12.51 5.87
C ALA A 248 -12.66 -11.92 7.30
N GLU A 249 -11.52 -11.92 8.01
CA GLU A 249 -11.38 -11.29 9.33
C GLU A 249 -11.81 -9.82 9.30
N GLY A 250 -11.24 -9.04 8.36
CA GLY A 250 -11.54 -7.63 8.21
C GLY A 250 -12.99 -7.37 7.81
N PHE A 251 -13.55 -8.19 6.92
CA PHE A 251 -14.95 -8.07 6.51
C PHE A 251 -15.92 -8.31 7.68
N TYR A 252 -15.73 -9.38 8.46
CA TYR A 252 -16.60 -9.66 9.60
C TYR A 252 -16.47 -8.59 10.69
N ALA A 253 -15.26 -8.14 11.00
CA ALA A 253 -15.03 -7.04 11.94
C ALA A 253 -15.74 -5.74 11.50
N ALA A 254 -15.63 -5.38 10.21
CA ALA A 254 -16.29 -4.21 9.66
C ALA A 254 -17.82 -4.32 9.76
N MET A 255 -18.40 -5.49 9.44
CA MET A 255 -19.85 -5.72 9.56
C MET A 255 -20.34 -5.58 11.00
N ILE A 256 -19.60 -6.09 11.98
CA ILE A 256 -19.95 -5.94 13.41
C ILE A 256 -20.03 -4.45 13.78
N ILE A 257 -19.00 -3.66 13.45
CA ILE A 257 -18.95 -2.22 13.78
C ILE A 257 -20.09 -1.46 13.09
N LEU A 258 -20.33 -1.71 11.80
CA LEU A 258 -21.40 -1.05 11.06
C LEU A 258 -22.78 -1.40 11.61
N LEU A 259 -23.04 -2.66 11.93
CA LEU A 259 -24.32 -3.09 12.50
C LEU A 259 -24.53 -2.55 13.92
N LEU A 260 -23.48 -2.42 14.73
CA LEU A 260 -23.56 -1.75 16.03
C LEU A 260 -23.91 -0.27 15.88
N ALA A 261 -23.30 0.43 14.91
CA ALA A 261 -23.64 1.82 14.60
C ALA A 261 -25.11 1.94 14.15
N VAL A 262 -25.59 1.03 13.31
CA VAL A 262 -27.00 0.97 12.90
C VAL A 262 -27.91 0.71 14.11
N ALA A 263 -27.56 -0.21 15.00
CA ALA A 263 -28.33 -0.50 16.21
C ALA A 263 -28.44 0.73 17.11
N ILE A 264 -27.33 1.45 17.33
CA ILE A 264 -27.32 2.72 18.08
C ILE A 264 -28.26 3.73 17.41
N GLY A 265 -28.23 3.84 16.08
CA GLY A 265 -29.11 4.76 15.35
C GLY A 265 -30.58 4.42 15.44
N LEU A 266 -30.93 3.14 15.28
CA LEU A 266 -32.29 2.66 15.49
C LEU A 266 -32.75 2.94 16.92
N TYR A 267 -31.89 2.74 17.91
CA TYR A 267 -32.19 3.00 19.32
C TYR A 267 -32.47 4.49 19.56
N LYS A 268 -31.55 5.38 19.14
CA LYS A 268 -31.74 6.83 19.26
C LYS A 268 -33.02 7.30 18.57
N LYS A 269 -33.33 6.77 17.39
CA LYS A 269 -34.45 7.23 16.57
C LYS A 269 -35.83 6.70 17.02
N PHE A 270 -35.90 5.45 17.46
CA PHE A 270 -37.18 4.77 17.66
C PHE A 270 -37.46 4.33 19.11
N PHE A 271 -36.49 4.46 20.02
CA PHE A 271 -36.61 3.94 21.38
C PHE A 271 -36.17 4.92 22.48
N MET A 272 -35.47 6.00 22.13
CA MET A 272 -34.99 7.00 23.08
C MET A 272 -35.87 8.24 23.01
N ASP A 273 -36.41 8.67 24.15
CA ASP A 273 -37.07 9.96 24.26
C ASP A 273 -36.03 11.08 24.10
N GLY A 274 -36.36 12.07 23.28
CA GLY A 274 -35.52 13.23 23.04
C GLY A 274 -36.02 14.44 23.81
N GLU A 275 -35.11 15.28 24.27
CA GLU A 275 -35.42 16.63 24.74
C GLU A 275 -34.49 17.59 24.02
N VAL A 276 -35.07 18.56 23.31
CA VAL A 276 -34.30 19.62 22.67
C VAL A 276 -34.58 20.90 23.45
N LEU A 277 -33.62 21.26 24.29
CA LEU A 277 -33.61 22.56 24.97
C LEU A 277 -33.11 23.59 23.96
N VAL A 278 -33.94 24.60 23.68
CA VAL A 278 -33.48 25.80 23.00
C VAL A 278 -33.25 26.83 24.08
N GLU A 279 -31.99 27.16 24.33
CA GLU A 279 -31.67 28.40 25.03
C GLU A 279 -32.08 29.55 24.12
N ASP A 280 -32.98 30.40 24.62
CA ASP A 280 -33.35 31.61 23.92
C ASP A 280 -32.07 32.45 23.73
N ALA A 281 -31.86 33.08 22.57
CA ALA A 281 -30.67 33.89 22.32
C ALA A 281 -30.56 35.12 23.26
N SER A 282 -31.58 35.34 24.09
CA SER A 282 -31.69 36.31 25.18
C SER A 282 -31.40 35.73 26.57
N GLY A 283 -30.98 34.46 26.67
CA GLY A 283 -30.65 33.80 27.92
C GLY A 283 -29.61 34.59 28.70
N GLU A 284 -30.03 35.18 29.81
CA GLU A 284 -29.16 35.86 30.77
C GLU A 284 -28.23 34.84 31.44
N PHE A 285 -27.16 34.45 30.75
CA PHE A 285 -25.99 33.86 31.39
C PHE A 285 -24.84 34.87 31.29
N PRO A 286 -24.32 35.38 32.42
CA PRO A 286 -23.13 36.20 32.41
C PRO A 286 -21.96 35.27 32.11
N TRP A 287 -21.18 35.59 31.08
CA TRP A 287 -20.02 34.88 30.48
C TRP A 287 -20.29 33.78 29.45
#